data_AF-A0A9D5R0B2-F1
#
_entry.id   AF-A0A9D5R0B2-F1
#
_cell.length_a   1.000
_cell.length_b   1.000
_cell.length_c   1.000
_cell.angle_alpha   90.00
_cell.angle_beta   90.00
_cell.angle_gamma   90.00
#
_symmetry.space_group_name_H-M   'P 1'
#
loop_
_entity.id
_entity.type
_entity.pdbx_description
1 polymer ?
#
loop_
_entity_poly.entity_id
_entity_poly.type
_entity_poly.pdbx_seq_one_letter_code
_entity_poly.pdbx_strand_id
1 'polypeptide(L)'
;MIIYLKRFLSVLILSTVLLSSCSEKVLTEQVTLNQDSPIGYVRIPSIDNTKAYILLFPGYGESPDDLLASTDLPIELARHGITVFIPVLQDGSMSYGFSKESQETLAEIVDTIRERYDLYNVPYIAGGFSMGGATAVKFAETSTDKPAALFAIDSPLDYKRFLYATKRDIEVYDKDSRDSIYSQLYKAIDKIKDDSPYEIDDCTHSAIKPLVDVPVRVYIEPAEEWWLNNRQTDALGLNIIDATCIINDLRLMGNDNAEIIVTENKGFRRANNQRHPHSWSIVDNKELIDWLNKCLRQ
;
A
#
# COMPACT_ATOMS: atom_id res chain seq x y z
N MET A 1 -30.33 16.82 -24.97
CA MET A 1 -29.12 17.64 -24.82
C MET A 1 -28.79 17.71 -23.33
N ILE A 2 -28.07 16.71 -22.83
CA ILE A 2 -27.72 16.60 -21.42
C ILE A 2 -26.42 17.36 -21.24
N ILE A 3 -26.48 18.45 -20.48
CA ILE A 3 -25.35 19.31 -20.15
C ILE A 3 -24.49 18.54 -19.14
N TYR A 4 -23.28 18.14 -19.54
CA TYR A 4 -22.24 17.71 -18.61
C TYR A 4 -21.84 18.91 -17.75
N LEU A 5 -22.44 19.02 -16.57
CA LEU A 5 -22.00 19.95 -15.55
C LEU A 5 -20.69 19.40 -14.99
N LYS A 6 -19.54 19.87 -15.52
CA LYS A 6 -18.25 19.71 -14.83
C LYS A 6 -18.40 20.35 -13.46
N ARG A 7 -18.52 19.52 -12.41
CA ARG A 7 -18.41 19.99 -11.03
C ARG A 7 -17.04 20.65 -10.91
N PHE A 8 -17.03 21.96 -10.62
CA PHE A 8 -15.80 22.64 -10.21
C PHE A 8 -15.39 22.03 -8.87
N LEU A 9 -14.37 21.17 -8.86
CA LEU A 9 -13.68 20.76 -7.64
C LEU A 9 -12.98 21.99 -7.06
N SER A 10 -13.41 22.45 -5.90
CA SER A 10 -12.70 23.46 -5.12
C SER A 10 -11.49 22.82 -4.44
N VAL A 11 -10.28 23.15 -4.93
CA VAL A 11 -9.02 22.60 -4.43
C VAL A 11 -8.43 23.53 -3.37
N LEU A 12 -8.06 22.98 -2.21
CA LEU A 12 -7.29 23.68 -1.17
C LEU A 12 -5.87 23.10 -1.14
N ILE A 13 -4.86 23.97 -1.16
CA ILE A 13 -3.45 23.58 -1.09
C ILE A 13 -2.85 24.17 0.19
N LEU A 14 -2.28 23.30 1.01
CA LEU A 14 -1.51 23.69 2.19
C LEU A 14 -0.09 23.15 2.04
N SER A 15 0.88 24.04 1.87
CA SER A 15 2.29 23.67 1.80
C SER A 15 2.94 23.80 3.17
N THR A 16 3.51 22.70 3.66
CA THR A 16 4.26 22.66 4.92
C THR A 16 5.71 22.28 4.63
N VAL A 17 6.63 22.79 5.44
CA VAL A 17 8.06 22.45 5.35
C VAL A 17 8.40 21.68 6.62
N LEU A 18 8.61 20.37 6.49
CA LEU A 18 9.04 19.54 7.60
C LEU A 18 10.57 19.55 7.71
N LEU A 19 11.06 19.66 8.94
CA LEU A 19 12.47 19.55 9.30
C LEU A 19 12.71 18.14 9.81
N SER A 20 13.50 17.33 9.09
CA SER A 20 13.91 16.02 9.59
C SER A 20 15.09 16.15 10.57
N SER A 21 15.28 15.15 11.43
CA SER A 21 16.40 15.06 12.38
C SER A 21 17.78 15.02 11.70
N CYS A 22 17.82 14.92 10.37
CA CYS A 22 19.01 15.01 9.54
C CYS A 22 18.88 16.21 8.55
N SER A 23 18.94 17.42 9.12
CA SER A 23 19.30 18.74 8.52
C SER A 23 18.80 19.21 7.14
N GLU A 24 17.88 18.54 6.45
CA GLU A 24 17.31 19.03 5.17
C GLU A 24 15.80 19.28 5.26
N LYS A 25 15.38 20.42 4.70
CA LYS A 25 13.97 20.79 4.53
C LYS A 25 13.40 20.01 3.35
N VAL A 26 12.46 19.10 3.61
CA VAL A 26 11.69 18.44 2.54
C VAL A 26 10.36 19.18 2.42
N LEU A 27 10.02 19.63 1.22
CA LEU A 27 8.74 20.27 0.96
C LEU A 27 7.67 19.19 0.93
N THR A 28 6.61 19.37 1.72
CA THR A 28 5.40 18.55 1.66
C THR A 28 4.23 19.42 1.23
N GLU A 29 3.51 18.99 0.19
CA GLU A 29 2.31 19.66 -0.29
C GLU A 29 1.10 18.79 0.03
N GLN A 30 0.23 19.28 0.92
CA GLN A 30 -1.06 18.66 1.14
C GLN A 30 -2.08 19.29 0.19
N VAL A 31 -2.76 18.44 -0.57
CA VAL A 31 -3.80 18.82 -1.51
C VAL A 31 -5.09 18.14 -1.14
N THR A 32 -6.14 18.94 -0.93
CA THR A 32 -7.51 18.44 -0.78
C THR A 32 -8.28 18.73 -2.08
N LEU A 33 -8.97 17.72 -2.61
CA LEU A 33 -9.71 17.79 -3.86
C LEU A 33 -11.15 18.30 -3.68
N ASN A 34 -11.70 18.18 -2.47
CA ASN A 34 -13.01 18.70 -2.10
C ASN A 34 -12.95 19.28 -0.68
N GLN A 35 -13.35 20.53 -0.51
CA GLN A 35 -13.26 21.24 0.78
C GLN A 35 -13.98 20.55 1.94
N ASP A 36 -15.01 19.74 1.65
CA ASP A 36 -15.80 19.03 2.66
C ASP A 36 -15.40 17.55 2.82
N SER A 37 -14.27 17.13 2.23
CA SER A 37 -13.85 15.73 2.19
C SER A 37 -12.35 15.57 2.46
N PRO A 38 -11.91 14.48 3.11
CA PRO A 38 -10.49 14.19 3.26
C PRO A 38 -9.83 13.79 1.92
N ILE A 39 -10.61 13.57 0.85
CA ILE A 39 -10.11 13.10 -0.45
C ILE A 39 -9.04 14.05 -0.99
N GLY A 40 -7.87 13.49 -1.26
CA GLY A 40 -6.70 14.28 -1.59
C GLY A 40 -5.43 13.46 -1.71
N TYR A 41 -4.30 14.14 -1.56
CA TYR A 41 -3.00 13.50 -1.47
C TYR A 41 -2.00 14.40 -0.75
N VAL A 42 -0.99 13.77 -0.16
CA VAL A 42 0.26 14.44 0.22
C VAL A 42 1.28 14.17 -0.86
N ARG A 43 1.90 15.23 -1.38
CA ARG A 43 2.98 15.16 -2.38
C ARG A 43 4.31 15.52 -1.74
N ILE A 44 5.32 14.72 -2.03
CA ILE A 44 6.72 15.02 -1.76
C ILE A 44 7.43 15.08 -3.12
N PRO A 45 7.72 16.28 -3.64
CA PRO A 45 8.37 16.43 -4.94
C PRO A 45 9.78 15.88 -4.90
N SER A 46 10.23 15.31 -6.03
CA SER A 46 11.64 15.06 -6.27
C SER A 46 12.46 16.35 -6.14
N ILE A 47 13.70 16.25 -5.68
CA ILE A 47 14.59 17.42 -5.49
C ILE A 47 14.95 18.09 -6.84
N ASP A 48 15.11 17.28 -7.89
CA ASP A 48 15.42 17.74 -9.25
C ASP A 48 14.22 17.49 -10.19
N ASN A 49 14.46 16.83 -11.33
CA ASN A 49 13.43 16.41 -12.27
C ASN A 49 12.79 15.07 -11.86
N THR A 50 11.47 14.98 -12.00
CA THR A 50 10.71 13.75 -11.76
C THR A 50 10.96 12.76 -12.90
N LYS A 51 11.75 11.71 -12.63
CA LYS A 51 11.99 10.62 -13.61
C LYS A 51 10.87 9.56 -13.57
N ALA A 52 10.23 9.44 -12.43
CA ALA A 52 9.12 8.55 -12.14
C ALA A 52 8.33 9.13 -10.96
N TYR A 53 7.11 8.68 -10.74
CA TYR A 53 6.38 8.97 -9.51
C TYR A 53 5.87 7.69 -8.87
N ILE A 54 5.54 7.75 -7.58
CA ILE A 54 5.03 6.60 -6.83
C ILE A 54 3.73 6.96 -6.12
N LEU A 55 2.78 6.04 -6.19
CA LEU A 55 1.61 5.99 -5.31
C LEU A 55 1.98 5.12 -4.12
N LEU A 56 2.24 5.74 -2.97
CA LEU A 56 2.68 5.09 -1.75
C LEU A 56 1.54 5.06 -0.73
N PHE A 57 1.08 3.86 -0.38
CA PHE A 57 -0.11 3.68 0.45
C PHE A 57 0.25 3.29 1.90
N PRO A 58 -0.27 4.03 2.90
CA PRO A 58 -0.10 3.70 4.31
C PRO A 58 -0.89 2.46 4.73
N GLY A 59 -0.55 1.87 5.87
CA GLY A 59 -1.34 0.81 6.48
C GLY A 59 -2.67 1.28 7.03
N TYR A 60 -3.55 0.33 7.38
CA TYR A 60 -4.80 0.65 8.06
C TYR A 60 -4.53 1.32 9.42
N GLY A 61 -5.18 2.47 9.65
CA GLY A 61 -4.99 3.31 10.82
C GLY A 61 -3.82 4.29 10.71
N GLU A 62 -3.06 4.30 9.61
CA GLU A 62 -1.96 5.24 9.40
C GLU A 62 -2.40 6.39 8.47
N SER A 63 -2.18 7.63 8.92
CA SER A 63 -2.27 8.83 8.08
C SER A 63 -0.97 9.06 7.29
N PRO A 64 -0.93 10.00 6.32
CA PRO A 64 0.32 10.39 5.68
C PRO A 64 1.40 10.86 6.67
N ASP A 65 1.01 11.54 7.75
CA ASP A 65 1.96 11.97 8.79
C ASP A 65 2.52 10.78 9.57
N ASP A 66 1.69 9.77 9.86
CA ASP A 66 2.15 8.54 10.53
C ASP A 66 3.13 7.75 9.66
N LEU A 67 2.88 7.69 8.34
CA LEU A 67 3.80 7.08 7.37
C LEU A 67 5.15 7.81 7.40
N LEU A 68 5.15 9.14 7.31
CA LEU A 68 6.37 9.95 7.33
C LEU A 68 7.13 9.85 8.66
N ALA A 69 6.41 9.65 9.76
CA ALA A 69 7.01 9.38 11.07
C ALA A 69 7.57 7.95 11.18
N SER A 70 7.11 7.00 10.36
CA SER A 70 7.43 5.58 10.47
C SER A 70 8.59 5.14 9.58
N THR A 71 8.86 5.83 8.47
CA THR A 71 9.93 5.47 7.53
C THR A 71 10.51 6.68 6.79
N ASP A 72 11.80 6.62 6.43
CA ASP A 72 12.46 7.60 5.57
C ASP A 72 12.25 7.32 4.07
N LEU A 73 11.56 6.23 3.71
CA LEU A 73 11.35 5.81 2.33
C LEU A 73 10.84 6.93 1.41
N PRO A 74 9.82 7.75 1.78
CA PRO A 74 9.36 8.83 0.92
C PRO A 74 10.44 9.87 0.62
N ILE A 75 11.26 10.20 1.62
CA ILE A 75 12.33 11.21 1.49
C ILE A 75 13.46 10.65 0.62
N GLU A 76 13.81 9.38 0.82
CA GLU A 76 14.83 8.71 0.01
C GLU A 76 14.38 8.55 -1.45
N LEU A 77 13.12 8.21 -1.71
CA LEU A 77 12.56 8.17 -3.07
C LEU A 77 12.66 9.53 -3.76
N ALA A 78 12.28 10.61 -3.09
CA ALA A 78 12.35 11.97 -3.61
C ALA A 78 13.80 12.40 -3.94
N ARG A 79 14.77 12.03 -3.10
CA ARG A 79 16.21 12.24 -3.36
C ARG A 79 16.71 11.49 -4.59
N HIS A 80 16.10 10.35 -4.90
CA HIS A 80 16.44 9.55 -6.08
C HIS A 80 15.60 9.93 -7.31
N GLY A 81 14.93 11.09 -7.32
CA GLY A 81 14.20 11.60 -8.48
C GLY A 81 12.79 11.02 -8.64
N ILE A 82 12.27 10.32 -7.63
CA ILE A 82 10.94 9.73 -7.65
C ILE A 82 10.00 10.61 -6.82
N THR A 83 9.07 11.31 -7.47
CA THR A 83 8.06 12.11 -6.76
C THR A 83 7.08 11.18 -6.05
N VAL A 84 6.84 11.41 -4.76
CA VAL A 84 5.93 10.59 -3.95
C VAL A 84 4.58 11.25 -3.84
N PHE A 85 3.54 10.46 -4.06
CA PHE A 85 2.15 10.80 -3.75
C PHE A 85 1.62 9.78 -2.74
N ILE A 86 1.06 10.27 -1.65
CA ILE A 86 0.37 9.48 -0.63
C ILE A 86 -1.12 9.82 -0.76
N PRO A 87 -1.91 9.00 -1.47
CA PRO A 87 -3.35 9.24 -1.63
C PRO A 87 -4.09 9.17 -0.30
N VAL A 88 -5.08 10.04 -0.13
CA VAL A 88 -6.01 10.03 1.00
C VAL A 88 -7.41 9.81 0.44
N LEU A 89 -8.02 8.69 0.82
CA LEU A 89 -9.35 8.27 0.35
C LEU A 89 -10.46 8.85 1.24
N GLN A 90 -11.71 8.61 0.87
CA GLN A 90 -12.91 9.12 1.54
C GLN A 90 -12.97 8.76 3.04
N ASP A 91 -12.42 7.60 3.42
CA ASP A 91 -12.40 7.10 4.80
C ASP A 91 -11.11 7.50 5.57
N GLY A 92 -10.24 8.31 4.96
CA GLY A 92 -8.98 8.73 5.56
C GLY A 92 -8.08 7.56 5.94
N SER A 93 -7.47 7.62 7.13
CA SER A 93 -6.58 6.56 7.65
C SER A 93 -7.32 5.25 7.97
N MET A 94 -8.65 5.28 8.05
CA MET A 94 -9.47 4.08 8.25
C MET A 94 -9.89 3.44 6.93
N SER A 95 -9.36 3.93 5.81
CA SER A 95 -9.64 3.31 4.52
C SER A 95 -8.98 1.95 4.43
N TYR A 96 -9.79 1.00 3.99
CA TYR A 96 -9.32 -0.29 3.54
C TYR A 96 -8.67 -0.15 2.17
N GLY A 97 -9.29 0.61 1.26
CA GLY A 97 -8.71 0.97 -0.03
C GLY A 97 -9.07 0.03 -1.19
N PHE A 98 -9.78 -1.07 -0.96
CA PHE A 98 -10.05 -2.09 -2.00
C PHE A 98 -11.49 -2.15 -2.49
N SER A 99 -12.44 -1.52 -1.78
CA SER A 99 -13.82 -1.47 -2.25
C SER A 99 -13.87 -0.79 -3.63
N LYS A 100 -14.88 -1.13 -4.42
CA LYS A 100 -15.11 -0.45 -5.71
C LYS A 100 -15.09 1.08 -5.58
N GLU A 101 -15.74 1.62 -4.54
CA GLU A 101 -15.77 3.06 -4.26
C GLU A 101 -14.37 3.63 -3.95
N SER A 102 -13.57 2.92 -3.15
CA SER A 102 -12.19 3.32 -2.85
C SER A 102 -11.32 3.31 -4.12
N GLN A 103 -11.47 2.31 -4.99
CA GLN A 103 -10.72 2.21 -6.23
C GLN A 103 -11.15 3.27 -7.27
N GLU A 104 -12.45 3.57 -7.36
CA GLU A 104 -12.95 4.69 -8.18
C GLU A 104 -12.40 6.04 -7.68
N THR A 105 -12.44 6.28 -6.37
CA THR A 105 -11.87 7.49 -5.75
C THR A 105 -10.37 7.59 -6.01
N LEU A 106 -9.65 6.47 -5.90
CA LEU A 106 -8.22 6.42 -6.18
C LEU A 106 -7.90 6.73 -7.64
N ALA A 107 -8.68 6.20 -8.58
CA ALA A 107 -8.54 6.52 -10.00
C ALA A 107 -8.71 8.02 -10.27
N GLU A 108 -9.72 8.66 -9.66
CA GLU A 108 -9.92 10.12 -9.77
C GLU A 108 -8.75 10.92 -9.20
N ILE A 109 -8.18 10.50 -8.07
CA ILE A 109 -6.98 11.11 -7.49
C ILE A 109 -5.81 11.00 -8.46
N VAL A 110 -5.58 9.81 -9.04
CA VAL A 110 -4.45 9.55 -9.95
C VAL A 110 -4.58 10.36 -11.24
N ASP A 111 -5.77 10.43 -11.83
CA ASP A 111 -6.02 11.27 -13.01
C ASP A 111 -5.78 12.75 -12.69
N THR A 112 -6.24 13.21 -11.52
CA THR A 112 -5.99 14.59 -11.07
C THR A 112 -4.50 14.87 -10.87
N ILE A 113 -3.74 13.92 -10.31
CA ILE A 113 -2.29 14.03 -10.16
C ILE A 113 -1.62 14.11 -11.54
N ARG A 114 -1.99 13.22 -12.46
CA ARG A 114 -1.42 13.17 -13.81
C ARG A 114 -1.68 14.43 -14.62
N GLU A 115 -2.91 14.96 -14.56
CA GLU A 115 -3.27 16.22 -15.22
C GLU A 115 -2.54 17.41 -14.60
N ARG A 116 -2.51 17.50 -13.27
CA ARG A 116 -1.94 18.66 -12.58
C ARG A 116 -0.43 18.81 -12.75
N TYR A 117 0.29 17.69 -12.77
CA TYR A 117 1.74 17.68 -12.77
C TYR A 117 2.34 17.19 -14.09
N ASP A 118 1.52 17.06 -15.14
CA ASP A 118 1.91 16.58 -16.47
C ASP A 118 2.63 15.21 -16.44
N LEU A 119 2.07 14.26 -15.70
CA LEU A 119 2.68 12.95 -15.44
C LEU A 119 2.14 11.80 -16.29
N TYR A 120 1.28 12.07 -17.28
CA TYR A 120 0.70 11.01 -18.13
C TYR A 120 1.76 10.19 -18.89
N ASN A 121 2.89 10.80 -19.24
CA ASN A 121 4.00 10.13 -19.94
C ASN A 121 5.18 9.79 -19.00
N VAL A 122 4.97 9.89 -17.68
CA VAL A 122 5.98 9.59 -16.68
C VAL A 122 5.67 8.21 -16.07
N PRO A 123 6.63 7.27 -16.03
CA PRO A 123 6.38 5.96 -15.46
C PRO A 123 6.01 6.08 -13.97
N TYR A 124 5.08 5.24 -13.53
CA TYR A 124 4.63 5.23 -12.15
C TYR A 124 4.88 3.90 -11.47
N ILE A 125 5.06 3.98 -10.16
CA ILE A 125 5.23 2.85 -9.25
C ILE A 125 4.02 2.81 -8.33
N ALA A 126 3.59 1.62 -7.93
CA ALA A 126 2.60 1.43 -6.89
C ALA A 126 3.19 0.60 -5.75
N GLY A 127 2.96 1.00 -4.51
CA GLY A 127 3.29 0.13 -3.39
C GLY A 127 2.86 0.66 -2.04
N GLY A 128 2.95 -0.19 -1.03
CA GLY A 128 2.50 0.19 0.31
C GLY A 128 2.71 -0.88 1.35
N PHE A 129 2.31 -0.54 2.57
CA PHE A 129 2.45 -1.37 3.75
C PHE A 129 1.10 -1.90 4.21
N SER A 130 1.04 -3.17 4.61
CA SER A 130 -0.18 -3.75 5.18
C SER A 130 -1.35 -3.60 4.20
N MET A 131 -2.48 -3.08 4.64
CA MET A 131 -3.62 -2.73 3.76
C MET A 131 -3.27 -1.77 2.63
N GLY A 132 -2.26 -0.92 2.79
CA GLY A 132 -1.77 -0.07 1.71
C GLY A 132 -1.13 -0.86 0.58
N GLY A 133 -0.37 -1.92 0.89
CA GLY A 133 0.17 -2.80 -0.15
C GLY A 133 -0.92 -3.61 -0.84
N ALA A 134 -1.95 -4.04 -0.11
CA ALA A 134 -3.13 -4.69 -0.69
C ALA A 134 -3.90 -3.74 -1.64
N THR A 135 -4.04 -2.47 -1.24
CA THR A 135 -4.59 -1.39 -2.08
C THR A 135 -3.76 -1.20 -3.35
N ALA A 136 -2.42 -1.20 -3.24
CA ALA A 136 -1.53 -1.08 -4.39
C ALA A 136 -1.71 -2.23 -5.39
N VAL A 137 -1.82 -3.48 -4.90
CA VAL A 137 -2.07 -4.65 -5.75
C VAL A 137 -3.44 -4.53 -6.43
N LYS A 138 -4.50 -4.17 -5.69
CA LYS A 138 -5.85 -4.01 -6.26
C LYS A 138 -5.91 -2.91 -7.32
N PHE A 139 -5.22 -1.80 -7.06
CA PHE A 139 -5.14 -0.70 -8.03
C PHE A 139 -4.38 -1.13 -9.29
N ALA A 140 -3.25 -1.82 -9.13
CA ALA A 140 -2.49 -2.33 -10.27
C ALA A 140 -3.29 -3.38 -11.08
N GLU A 141 -4.07 -4.25 -10.44
CA GLU A 141 -4.98 -5.20 -11.08
C GLU A 141 -5.97 -4.46 -12.00
N THR A 142 -6.66 -3.47 -11.44
CA THR A 142 -7.82 -2.81 -12.07
C THR A 142 -7.45 -1.67 -13.03
N SER A 143 -6.28 -1.06 -12.86
CA SER A 143 -5.81 0.05 -13.70
C SER A 143 -5.53 -0.40 -15.12
N THR A 144 -5.89 0.44 -16.10
CA THR A 144 -5.56 0.22 -17.52
C THR A 144 -4.07 0.40 -17.81
N ASP A 145 -3.45 1.40 -17.19
CA ASP A 145 -2.02 1.64 -17.30
C ASP A 145 -1.33 0.88 -16.18
N LYS A 146 -0.54 -0.15 -16.49
CA LYS A 146 0.16 -0.91 -15.46
C LYS A 146 1.35 -0.13 -14.88
N PRO A 147 1.67 -0.29 -13.58
CA PRO A 147 2.83 0.35 -12.99
C PRO A 147 4.11 -0.27 -13.57
N ALA A 148 5.18 0.53 -13.62
CA ALA A 148 6.52 0.05 -13.99
C ALA A 148 7.10 -0.91 -12.95
N ALA A 149 6.63 -0.83 -11.70
CA ALA A 149 6.94 -1.77 -10.63
C ALA A 149 5.83 -1.73 -9.56
N LEU A 150 5.57 -2.88 -8.95
CA LEU A 150 4.60 -3.06 -7.88
C LEU A 150 5.29 -3.69 -6.66
N PHE A 151 5.11 -3.11 -5.47
CA PHE A 151 5.55 -3.76 -4.24
C PHE A 151 4.51 -3.74 -3.12
N ALA A 152 4.53 -4.77 -2.28
CA ALA A 152 3.68 -4.87 -1.10
C ALA A 152 4.53 -5.27 0.13
N ILE A 153 4.30 -4.64 1.27
CA ILE A 153 5.08 -4.85 2.49
C ILE A 153 4.17 -5.45 3.54
N ASP A 154 4.37 -6.73 3.83
CA ASP A 154 3.61 -7.51 4.81
C ASP A 154 2.09 -7.28 4.69
N SER A 155 1.58 -7.47 3.48
CA SER A 155 0.20 -7.16 3.10
C SER A 155 -0.68 -8.41 3.09
N PRO A 156 -1.88 -8.37 3.71
CA PRO A 156 -2.90 -9.38 3.46
C PRO A 156 -3.46 -9.17 2.06
N LEU A 157 -3.48 -10.22 1.24
CA LEU A 157 -3.95 -10.17 -0.14
C LEU A 157 -5.16 -11.07 -0.38
N ASP A 158 -5.28 -12.19 0.35
CA ASP A 158 -6.45 -13.05 0.32
C ASP A 158 -7.36 -12.75 1.51
N TYR A 159 -8.47 -12.06 1.25
CA TYR A 159 -9.39 -11.67 2.31
C TYR A 159 -10.30 -12.79 2.78
N LYS A 160 -10.51 -13.84 1.98
CA LYS A 160 -11.24 -15.02 2.45
C LYS A 160 -10.40 -15.76 3.47
N ARG A 161 -9.10 -15.95 3.22
CA ARG A 161 -8.15 -16.46 4.21
C ARG A 161 -8.07 -15.53 5.41
N PHE A 162 -7.92 -14.22 5.19
CA PHE A 162 -7.79 -13.29 6.30
C PHE A 162 -9.04 -13.26 7.20
N LEU A 163 -10.23 -13.33 6.61
CA LEU A 163 -11.50 -13.47 7.32
C LEU A 163 -11.56 -14.77 8.11
N TYR A 164 -11.16 -15.89 7.50
CA TYR A 164 -11.10 -17.19 8.16
C TYR A 164 -10.18 -17.18 9.38
N ALA A 165 -8.97 -16.61 9.22
CA ALA A 165 -8.02 -16.48 10.32
C ALA A 165 -8.56 -15.57 11.44
N THR A 166 -9.16 -14.43 11.09
CA THR A 166 -9.78 -13.51 12.05
C THR A 166 -10.93 -14.18 12.81
N LYS A 167 -11.74 -14.98 12.12
CA LYS A 167 -12.82 -15.76 12.75
C LYS A 167 -12.27 -16.78 13.75
N ARG A 168 -11.21 -17.50 13.37
CA ARG A 168 -10.53 -18.44 14.26
C ARG A 168 -9.96 -17.73 15.49
N ASP A 169 -9.39 -16.56 15.31
CA ASP A 169 -8.88 -15.71 16.39
C ASP A 169 -9.99 -15.35 17.41
N ILE A 170 -11.19 -15.04 16.93
CA ILE A 170 -12.37 -14.73 17.75
C ILE A 170 -12.88 -16.00 18.45
N GLU A 171 -13.13 -17.08 17.71
CA GLU A 171 -13.85 -18.26 18.21
C GLU A 171 -12.99 -19.24 19.00
N VAL A 172 -11.71 -19.39 18.63
CA VAL A 172 -10.80 -20.39 19.23
C VAL A 172 -9.92 -19.77 20.31
N TYR A 173 -9.44 -18.55 20.09
CA TYR A 173 -8.54 -17.87 21.02
C TYR A 173 -9.26 -16.85 21.91
N ASP A 174 -10.60 -16.81 21.87
CA ASP A 174 -11.46 -15.95 22.70
C ASP A 174 -11.05 -14.46 22.64
N LYS A 175 -10.64 -13.99 21.46
CA LYS A 175 -10.30 -12.57 21.23
C LYS A 175 -11.54 -11.68 21.06
N ASP A 176 -12.73 -12.20 21.33
CA ASP A 176 -14.00 -11.47 21.31
C ASP A 176 -14.27 -10.77 22.64
N SER A 177 -13.60 -9.65 22.90
CA SER A 177 -14.23 -8.64 23.74
C SER A 177 -15.21 -7.89 22.85
N ARG A 178 -16.51 -7.85 23.16
CA ARG A 178 -17.46 -6.96 22.46
C ARG A 178 -16.80 -5.57 22.31
N ASP A 179 -16.58 -5.13 21.07
CA ASP A 179 -15.78 -3.95 20.64
C ASP A 179 -14.28 -4.16 20.34
N SER A 180 -13.79 -5.40 20.24
CA SER A 180 -12.40 -5.68 19.86
C SER A 180 -12.13 -5.27 18.41
N ILE A 181 -10.88 -4.89 18.13
CA ILE A 181 -10.43 -4.60 16.76
C ILE A 181 -10.67 -5.78 15.82
N TYR A 182 -10.58 -7.03 16.32
CA TYR A 182 -10.83 -8.24 15.54
C TYR A 182 -12.29 -8.36 15.12
N SER A 183 -13.24 -8.06 16.00
CA SER A 183 -14.67 -8.13 15.68
C SER A 183 -15.11 -7.02 14.72
N GLN A 184 -14.47 -5.85 14.77
CA GLN A 184 -14.66 -4.78 13.78
C GLN A 184 -14.06 -5.15 12.42
N LEU A 185 -12.84 -5.67 12.42
CA LEU A 185 -12.12 -6.10 11.23
C LEU A 185 -12.85 -7.26 10.53
N TYR A 186 -13.34 -8.24 11.27
CA TYR A 186 -14.15 -9.34 10.74
C TYR A 186 -15.38 -8.80 9.99
N LYS A 187 -16.15 -7.90 10.61
CA LYS A 187 -17.35 -7.31 9.98
C LYS A 187 -17.02 -6.46 8.75
N ALA A 188 -15.87 -5.77 8.77
CA ALA A 188 -15.43 -5.00 7.63
C ALA A 188 -15.08 -5.93 6.47
N ILE A 189 -14.17 -6.89 6.70
CA ILE A 189 -13.70 -7.83 5.68
C ILE A 189 -14.85 -8.68 5.14
N ASP A 190 -15.77 -9.16 5.98
CA ASP A 190 -16.89 -10.01 5.54
C ASP A 190 -17.74 -9.35 4.44
N LYS A 191 -17.85 -8.01 4.46
CA LYS A 191 -18.57 -7.23 3.45
C LYS A 191 -17.84 -7.09 2.11
N ILE A 192 -16.52 -7.25 2.10
CA ILE A 192 -15.63 -6.93 0.97
C ILE A 192 -14.71 -8.09 0.59
N LYS A 193 -14.93 -9.29 1.15
CA LYS A 193 -14.05 -10.45 0.96
C LYS A 193 -13.93 -10.90 -0.49
N ASP A 194 -14.95 -10.61 -1.30
CA ASP A 194 -14.99 -10.94 -2.74
C ASP A 194 -14.27 -9.87 -3.60
N ASP A 195 -13.79 -8.77 -2.99
CA ASP A 195 -12.98 -7.74 -3.64
C ASP A 195 -11.47 -7.95 -3.38
N SER A 196 -11.06 -9.16 -3.00
CA SER A 196 -9.65 -9.48 -2.71
C SER A 196 -8.73 -9.11 -3.87
N PRO A 197 -7.53 -8.55 -3.61
CA PRO A 197 -6.51 -8.34 -4.64
C PRO A 197 -5.88 -9.65 -5.13
N TYR A 198 -6.02 -10.73 -4.37
CA TYR A 198 -5.59 -12.06 -4.74
C TYR A 198 -6.45 -13.11 -4.01
N GLU A 199 -6.69 -14.26 -4.62
CA GLU A 199 -7.43 -15.35 -3.99
C GLU A 199 -6.67 -16.66 -4.24
N ILE A 200 -6.33 -17.37 -3.16
CA ILE A 200 -5.55 -18.61 -3.24
C ILE A 200 -6.36 -19.73 -3.93
N ASP A 201 -7.69 -19.67 -3.86
CA ASP A 201 -8.60 -20.64 -4.46
C ASP A 201 -9.03 -20.29 -5.90
N ASP A 202 -8.65 -19.11 -6.43
CA ASP A 202 -8.91 -18.74 -7.83
C ASP A 202 -7.94 -19.43 -8.79
N CYS A 203 -8.35 -20.60 -9.27
CA CYS A 203 -7.61 -21.38 -10.27
C CYS A 203 -7.53 -20.70 -11.66
N THR A 204 -8.25 -19.60 -11.89
CA THR A 204 -8.15 -18.81 -13.12
C THR A 204 -7.14 -17.67 -13.02
N HIS A 205 -6.69 -17.36 -11.80
CA HIS A 205 -5.78 -16.27 -11.47
C HIS A 205 -6.23 -14.91 -12.02
N SER A 206 -7.54 -14.67 -12.07
CA SER A 206 -8.16 -13.54 -12.76
C SER A 206 -7.64 -12.19 -12.26
N ALA A 207 -7.45 -12.04 -10.95
CA ALA A 207 -6.96 -10.82 -10.31
C ALA A 207 -5.48 -10.50 -10.60
N ILE A 208 -4.64 -11.52 -10.75
CA ILE A 208 -3.18 -11.33 -10.90
C ILE A 208 -2.67 -11.56 -12.32
N LYS A 209 -3.49 -12.14 -13.20
CA LYS A 209 -3.19 -12.29 -14.63
C LYS A 209 -2.84 -10.96 -15.32
N PRO A 210 -3.48 -9.81 -15.01
CA PRO A 210 -3.07 -8.52 -15.54
C PRO A 210 -1.67 -8.05 -15.09
N LEU A 211 -1.06 -8.72 -14.10
CA LEU A 211 0.22 -8.36 -13.50
C LEU A 211 1.39 -9.26 -13.95
N VAL A 212 1.17 -10.17 -14.90
CA VAL A 212 2.20 -11.13 -15.37
C VAL A 212 3.44 -10.43 -15.92
N ASP A 213 3.28 -9.29 -16.59
CA ASP A 213 4.41 -8.53 -17.15
C ASP A 213 4.91 -7.41 -16.22
N VAL A 214 4.30 -7.26 -15.03
CA VAL A 214 4.69 -6.23 -14.05
C VAL A 214 5.76 -6.81 -13.12
N PRO A 215 6.90 -6.13 -12.89
CA PRO A 215 7.81 -6.50 -11.81
C PRO A 215 7.09 -6.41 -10.45
N VAL A 216 6.95 -7.53 -9.73
CA VAL A 216 6.24 -7.61 -8.45
C VAL A 216 7.20 -8.01 -7.35
N ARG A 217 7.23 -7.25 -6.26
CA ARG A 217 8.03 -7.60 -5.08
C ARG A 217 7.21 -7.58 -3.80
N VAL A 218 7.22 -8.67 -3.04
CA VAL A 218 6.56 -8.72 -1.72
C VAL A 218 7.59 -8.86 -0.62
N TYR A 219 7.51 -8.03 0.42
CA TYR A 219 8.34 -8.11 1.62
C TYR A 219 7.56 -8.75 2.76
N ILE A 220 8.20 -9.59 3.58
CA ILE A 220 7.56 -10.25 4.72
C ILE A 220 8.57 -10.58 5.81
N GLU A 221 8.20 -10.38 7.08
CA GLU A 221 8.93 -10.92 8.24
C GLU A 221 7.99 -11.88 9.00
N PRO A 222 8.02 -13.19 8.71
CA PRO A 222 7.08 -14.15 9.30
C PRO A 222 7.15 -14.16 10.82
N ALA A 223 8.36 -14.29 11.39
CA ALA A 223 8.64 -14.26 12.83
C ALA A 223 7.59 -15.00 13.68
N GLU A 224 7.31 -16.25 13.34
CA GLU A 224 6.20 -17.05 13.86
C GLU A 224 6.26 -17.17 15.39
N GLU A 225 7.44 -17.39 15.97
CA GLU A 225 7.63 -17.43 17.41
C GLU A 225 7.23 -16.12 18.09
N TRP A 226 7.48 -14.98 17.45
CA TRP A 226 7.07 -13.69 18.00
C TRP A 226 5.54 -13.57 18.02
N TRP A 227 4.85 -13.97 16.94
CA TRP A 227 3.39 -13.91 16.85
C TRP A 227 2.70 -14.84 17.85
N LEU A 228 3.21 -16.07 18.00
CA LEU A 228 2.70 -17.02 19.00
C LEU A 228 2.83 -16.42 20.41
N ASN A 229 4.01 -15.88 20.75
CA ASN A 229 4.29 -15.39 22.09
C ASN A 229 3.64 -14.03 22.43
N ASN A 230 3.43 -13.15 21.44
CA ASN A 230 2.98 -11.77 21.68
C ASN A 230 1.54 -11.49 21.28
N ARG A 231 0.94 -12.34 20.43
CA ARG A 231 -0.37 -12.07 19.82
C ARG A 231 -1.31 -13.29 19.83
N GLN A 232 -0.82 -14.47 20.22
CA GLN A 232 -1.57 -15.73 20.11
C GLN A 232 -2.10 -15.91 18.68
N THR A 233 -1.23 -15.68 17.70
CA THR A 233 -1.57 -15.79 16.27
C THR A 233 -0.68 -16.86 15.65
N ASP A 234 -1.31 -17.81 14.98
CA ASP A 234 -0.64 -18.88 14.24
C ASP A 234 -0.40 -18.46 12.78
N ALA A 235 0.26 -19.33 12.01
CA ALA A 235 0.64 -19.04 10.62
C ALA A 235 -0.56 -18.71 9.71
N LEU A 236 -1.78 -19.18 10.01
CA LEU A 236 -2.96 -18.85 9.21
C LEU A 236 -3.31 -17.38 9.29
N GLY A 237 -2.97 -16.72 10.40
CA GLY A 237 -3.15 -15.28 10.59
C GLY A 237 -2.03 -14.43 9.99
N LEU A 238 -0.97 -15.04 9.45
CA LEU A 238 0.17 -14.32 8.89
C LEU A 238 0.03 -14.13 7.38
N ASN A 239 0.57 -13.02 6.87
CA ASN A 239 0.50 -12.68 5.45
C ASN A 239 1.53 -13.44 4.60
N ILE A 240 2.40 -14.26 5.22
CA ILE A 240 3.36 -15.10 4.51
C ILE A 240 2.68 -16.09 3.57
N ILE A 241 1.49 -16.58 3.93
CA ILE A 241 0.72 -17.48 3.06
C ILE A 241 0.39 -16.74 1.76
N ASP A 242 -0.22 -15.56 1.85
CA ASP A 242 -0.58 -14.74 0.69
C ASP A 242 0.65 -14.36 -0.14
N ALA A 243 1.70 -13.89 0.52
CA ALA A 243 2.93 -13.46 -0.12
C ALA A 243 3.61 -14.58 -0.92
N THR A 244 3.64 -15.80 -0.39
CA THR A 244 4.25 -16.94 -1.07
C THR A 244 3.39 -17.44 -2.21
N CYS A 245 2.07 -17.49 -2.03
CA CYS A 245 1.12 -17.94 -3.05
C CYS A 245 1.10 -17.01 -4.27
N ILE A 246 0.93 -15.68 -4.09
CA ILE A 246 0.89 -14.73 -5.22
C ILE A 246 2.18 -14.74 -6.05
N ILE A 247 3.34 -14.78 -5.39
CA ILE A 247 4.64 -14.79 -6.08
C ILE A 247 4.84 -16.10 -6.83
N ASN A 248 4.45 -17.23 -6.24
CA ASN A 248 4.53 -18.52 -6.91
C ASN A 248 3.64 -18.57 -8.15
N ASP A 249 2.40 -18.10 -8.04
CA ASP A 249 1.45 -18.11 -9.16
C ASP A 249 1.90 -17.19 -10.30
N LEU A 250 2.39 -15.99 -9.98
CA LEU A 250 2.97 -15.07 -10.97
C LEU A 250 4.15 -15.72 -11.71
N ARG A 251 5.05 -16.39 -10.99
CA ARG A 251 6.19 -17.11 -11.60
C ARG A 251 5.73 -18.26 -12.49
N LEU A 252 4.74 -19.04 -12.06
CA LEU A 252 4.17 -20.12 -12.87
C LEU A 252 3.50 -19.61 -14.15
N MET A 253 3.00 -18.38 -14.13
CA MET A 253 2.47 -17.68 -15.31
C MET A 253 3.54 -17.00 -16.18
N GLY A 254 4.83 -17.11 -15.81
CA GLY A 254 5.95 -16.59 -16.60
C GLY A 254 6.52 -15.24 -16.14
N ASN A 255 6.11 -14.73 -14.98
CA ASN A 255 6.69 -13.51 -14.43
C ASN A 255 8.04 -13.80 -13.74
N ASP A 256 9.13 -13.71 -14.49
CA ASP A 256 10.49 -13.88 -13.98
C ASP A 256 10.95 -12.74 -13.05
N ASN A 257 10.19 -11.64 -13.00
CA ASN A 257 10.45 -10.47 -12.15
C ASN A 257 9.57 -10.45 -10.89
N ALA A 258 8.80 -11.51 -10.61
CA ALA A 258 8.08 -11.68 -9.36
C ALA A 258 9.02 -12.24 -8.27
N GLU A 259 9.21 -11.52 -7.16
CA GLU A 259 10.07 -11.94 -6.06
C GLU A 259 9.50 -11.67 -4.67
N ILE A 260 9.91 -12.53 -3.73
CA ILE A 260 9.61 -12.39 -2.30
C ILE A 260 10.91 -12.12 -1.55
N ILE A 261 10.90 -11.11 -0.69
CA ILE A 261 11.99 -10.78 0.21
C ILE A 261 11.54 -11.15 1.63
N VAL A 262 12.06 -12.27 2.13
CA VAL A 262 11.83 -12.70 3.51
C VAL A 262 12.92 -12.10 4.38
N THR A 263 12.52 -11.36 5.42
CA THR A 263 13.45 -10.72 6.34
C THR A 263 13.41 -11.36 7.71
N GLU A 264 14.48 -11.14 8.48
CA GLU A 264 14.60 -11.63 9.84
C GLU A 264 15.18 -10.53 10.74
N ASN A 265 14.53 -10.28 11.88
CA ASN A 265 15.00 -9.34 12.90
C ASN A 265 15.18 -7.90 12.39
N LYS A 266 14.32 -7.46 11.46
CA LYS A 266 14.29 -6.11 10.88
C LYS A 266 13.10 -5.30 11.35
N GLY A 267 11.99 -5.92 11.76
CA GLY A 267 10.76 -5.21 12.14
C GLY A 267 10.85 -4.45 13.47
N PHE A 268 10.80 -3.13 13.45
CA PHE A 268 10.83 -2.26 14.63
C PHE A 268 9.97 -1.01 14.39
N ARG A 269 9.22 -0.60 15.42
CA ARG A 269 8.47 0.65 15.40
C ARG A 269 9.44 1.82 15.58
N ARG A 270 9.51 2.73 14.60
CA ARG A 270 10.46 3.85 14.61
C ARG A 270 10.31 4.77 15.83
N ALA A 271 9.08 5.01 16.28
CA ALA A 271 8.78 5.91 17.39
C ALA A 271 9.42 5.51 18.73
N ASN A 272 9.61 4.21 18.99
CA ASN A 272 10.07 3.70 20.29
C ASN A 272 11.05 2.53 20.20
N ASN A 273 11.49 2.17 18.99
CA ASN A 273 12.36 1.03 18.70
C ASN A 273 11.83 -0.32 19.25
N GLN A 274 10.51 -0.47 19.39
CA GLN A 274 9.90 -1.70 19.86
C GLN A 274 9.87 -2.73 18.72
N ARG A 275 10.33 -3.96 18.99
CA ARG A 275 10.27 -5.09 18.04
C ARG A 275 8.82 -5.37 17.65
N HIS A 276 8.55 -5.34 16.34
CA HIS A 276 7.27 -5.74 15.76
C HIS A 276 7.48 -6.21 14.30
N PRO A 277 7.33 -7.50 13.98
CA PRO A 277 7.57 -8.03 12.63
C PRO A 277 6.76 -7.35 11.53
N HIS A 278 5.51 -6.98 11.82
CA HIS A 278 4.71 -6.12 10.96
C HIS A 278 5.11 -4.64 11.15
N SER A 279 6.10 -4.17 10.40
CA SER A 279 6.59 -2.77 10.46
C SER A 279 7.24 -2.35 9.14
N TRP A 280 7.17 -1.06 8.82
CA TRP A 280 7.88 -0.48 7.67
C TRP A 280 9.37 -0.80 7.61
N SER A 281 10.03 -0.92 8.76
CA SER A 281 11.48 -1.17 8.85
C SER A 281 11.93 -2.55 8.40
N ILE A 282 11.01 -3.47 8.06
CA ILE A 282 11.41 -4.73 7.41
C ILE A 282 12.03 -4.49 6.03
N VAL A 283 11.76 -3.34 5.42
CA VAL A 283 12.32 -2.95 4.14
C VAL A 283 13.63 -2.20 4.33
N ASP A 284 14.66 -2.61 3.57
CA ASP A 284 15.84 -1.79 3.33
C ASP A 284 15.51 -0.80 2.21
N ASN A 285 15.36 0.48 2.56
CA ASN A 285 14.97 1.53 1.61
C ASN A 285 15.93 1.63 0.43
N LYS A 286 17.24 1.50 0.68
CA LYS A 286 18.25 1.59 -0.38
C LYS A 286 18.11 0.44 -1.36
N GLU A 287 17.93 -0.78 -0.84
CA GLU A 287 17.75 -1.97 -1.67
C GLU A 287 16.46 -1.87 -2.50
N LEU A 288 15.34 -1.44 -1.91
CA LEU A 288 14.09 -1.21 -2.63
C LEU A 288 14.28 -0.17 -3.74
N ILE A 289 14.93 0.95 -3.46
CA ILE A 289 15.16 2.02 -4.45
C ILE A 289 16.07 1.53 -5.59
N ASP A 290 17.11 0.73 -5.29
CA ASP A 290 17.97 0.15 -6.30
C ASP A 290 17.20 -0.80 -7.23
N TRP A 291 16.28 -1.60 -6.68
CA TRP A 291 15.37 -2.44 -7.46
C TRP A 291 14.41 -1.62 -8.32
N LEU A 292 13.74 -0.61 -7.75
CA LEU A 292 12.85 0.28 -8.50
C LEU A 292 13.58 0.96 -9.67
N ASN A 293 14.82 1.41 -9.46
CA ASN A 293 15.65 1.98 -10.51
C ASN A 293 16.02 0.98 -11.61
N LYS A 294 16.09 -0.32 -11.31
CA LYS A 294 16.30 -1.37 -12.30
C LYS A 294 15.04 -1.56 -13.16
N CYS A 295 13.87 -1.61 -12.53
CA CYS A 295 12.58 -1.73 -13.24
C CYS A 295 12.33 -0.54 -14.18
N LEU A 296 12.62 0.69 -13.73
CA LEU A 296 12.45 1.91 -14.53
C LEU A 296 13.37 2.03 -15.76
N ARG A 297 14.37 1.14 -15.91
CA ARG A 297 15.29 1.12 -17.06
C ARG A 297 14.91 0.10 -18.14
N GLN A 298 13.90 -0.73 -17.88
CA GLN A 298 13.40 -1.75 -18.82
C GLN A 298 12.46 -1.10 -19.83
#